data_AF-A0A257DTM9-F1
#
_entry.id   AF-A0A257DTM9-F1
#
_cell.length_a   1.000
_cell.length_b   1.000
_cell.length_c   1.000
_cell.angle_alpha   90.00
_cell.angle_beta   90.00
_cell.angle_gamma   90.00
#
_symmetry.space_group_name_H-M   'P 1'
#
loop_
_entity.id
_entity.type
_entity.pdbx_description
1 polymer ?
#
loop_
_entity_poly.entity_id
_entity_poly.type
_entity_poly.pdbx_seq_one_letter_code
_entity_poly.pdbx_strand_id
1 'polypeptide(L)' 'MDLADSCQVAYVRTYADEWAESVSRLAGDDVRTDVIENRVIALKKEKKVTGLEAVHLLANYLREKQRV' A
#
# COMPACT_ATOMS: atom_id res chain seq x y z
N MET A 1 11.27 5.37 -6.29
CA MET A 1 11.00 5.44 -4.84
C MET A 1 10.72 6.87 -4.36
N ASP A 2 10.99 7.89 -5.17
CA ASP A 2 10.98 9.31 -4.76
C ASP A 2 9.59 9.94 -4.56
N LEU A 3 8.52 9.29 -5.02
CA LEU A 3 7.18 9.91 -5.03
C LEU A 3 6.59 10.07 -3.62
N ALA A 4 6.69 9.07 -2.75
CA ALA A 4 6.20 9.17 -1.37
C ALA A 4 7.01 10.18 -0.55
N ASP A 5 8.33 10.17 -0.73
CA ASP A 5 9.25 11.06 -0.02
C ASP A 5 9.09 12.53 -0.48
N SER A 6 8.94 12.77 -1.80
CA SER A 6 8.65 14.11 -2.34
C SER A 6 7.28 14.66 -1.92
N CYS A 7 6.30 13.78 -1.70
CA CYS A 7 5.00 14.16 -1.14
C CYS A 7 5.03 14.33 0.39
N GLN A 8 6.16 14.02 1.04
CA GLN A 8 6.31 13.97 2.50
C GLN A 8 5.26 13.09 3.19
N VAL A 9 4.92 11.96 2.56
CA VAL A 9 3.91 11.03 3.06
C VAL A 9 4.58 9.82 3.68
N ALA A 10 4.19 9.51 4.92
CA ALA A 10 4.61 8.31 5.63
C ALA A 10 3.40 7.42 5.93
N TYR A 11 3.58 6.10 5.85
CA TYR A 11 2.55 5.17 6.27
C TYR A 11 2.42 5.17 7.80
N VAL A 12 1.24 5.50 8.29
CA VAL A 12 0.85 5.35 9.70
C VAL A 12 -0.25 4.31 9.76
N ARG A 13 0.02 3.20 10.45
CA ARG A 13 -0.96 2.13 10.65
C ARG A 13 -2.13 2.66 11.47
N THR A 14 -3.35 2.49 10.95
CA THR A 14 -4.57 2.92 11.65
C THR A 14 -5.33 1.72 12.21
N TYR A 15 -6.26 1.98 13.13
CA TYR A 15 -7.18 0.94 13.62
C TYR A 15 -7.96 0.28 12.48
N ALA A 16 -8.34 1.04 11.45
CA ALA A 16 -9.02 0.48 10.28
C ALA A 16 -8.14 -0.51 9.50
N ASP A 17 -6.82 -0.27 9.43
CA ASP A 17 -5.88 -1.20 8.79
C ASP A 17 -5.73 -2.49 9.60
N GLU A 18 -5.59 -2.36 10.92
CA GLU A 18 -5.50 -3.51 11.83
C GLU A 18 -6.77 -4.35 11.83
N TRP A 19 -7.94 -3.69 11.82
CA TRP A 19 -9.22 -4.35 11.69
C TRP A 19 -9.34 -5.09 10.36
N ALA A 20 -8.97 -4.44 9.24
CA ALA A 20 -9.00 -5.08 7.92
C ALA A 20 -8.09 -6.31 7.87
N GLU A 21 -6.85 -6.20 8.38
CA GLU A 21 -5.92 -7.34 8.47
C GLU A 21 -6.49 -8.49 9.33
N SER A 22 -7.09 -8.16 10.47
CA SER A 22 -7.67 -9.16 11.38
C SER A 22 -8.84 -9.90 10.73
N VAL A 23 -9.71 -9.17 10.03
CA VAL A 23 -10.85 -9.75 9.30
C VAL A 23 -10.39 -10.59 8.13
N SER A 24 -9.40 -10.13 7.35
CA SER A 24 -8.78 -10.94 6.28
C SER A 24 -8.22 -12.24 6.83
N ARG A 25 -7.47 -12.19 7.94
CA ARG A 25 -6.92 -13.39 8.58
C ARG A 25 -8.01 -14.35 9.05
N LEU A 26 -9.10 -13.82 9.62
CA LEU A 26 -10.26 -14.63 10.03
C LEU A 26 -10.96 -15.30 8.84
N ALA A 27 -10.96 -14.65 7.67
CA ALA A 27 -11.46 -15.21 6.42
C ALA A 27 -10.52 -16.24 5.77
N GLY A 28 -9.33 -16.45 6.35
CA GLY A 28 -8.30 -17.36 5.83
C GLY A 28 -7.25 -16.68 4.94
N ASP A 29 -7.35 -15.37 4.73
CA ASP A 29 -6.41 -14.59 3.92
C ASP A 29 -5.32 -13.97 4.82
N ASP A 30 -4.08 -14.47 4.76
CA ASP A 30 -2.94 -13.84 5.44
C ASP A 30 -2.34 -12.72 4.57
N VAL A 31 -3.00 -11.56 4.59
CA VAL A 31 -2.55 -10.37 3.85
C VAL A 31 -1.48 -9.65 4.65
N ARG A 32 -0.27 -9.54 4.10
CA ARG A 32 0.84 -8.75 4.67
C ARG A 32 1.39 -7.82 3.62
N THR A 33 1.44 -6.54 3.96
CA THR A 33 1.98 -5.51 3.08
C THR A 33 3.45 -5.26 3.35
N ASP A 34 4.24 -5.11 2.29
CA ASP A 34 5.62 -4.64 2.42
C ASP A 34 5.74 -3.11 2.49
N VAL A 35 6.96 -2.62 2.65
CA VAL A 35 7.26 -1.19 2.80
C VAL A 35 6.81 -0.38 1.59
N ILE A 36 6.88 -0.93 0.38
CA ILE A 36 6.49 -0.21 -0.85
C ILE A 36 4.97 -0.19 -0.99
N GLU A 37 4.31 -1.30 -0.72
CA GLU A 37 2.85 -1.39 -0.71
C GLU A 37 2.26 -0.42 0.33
N ASN A 38 2.86 -0.33 1.51
CA ASN A 38 2.49 0.63 2.55
C ASN A 38 2.63 2.10 2.10
N ARG A 39 3.67 2.43 1.31
CA ARG A 39 3.83 3.77 0.72
C ARG A 39 2.72 4.10 -0.27
N VAL A 40 2.31 3.14 -1.11
CA VAL A 40 1.18 3.33 -2.05
C VAL A 40 -0.13 3.54 -1.30
N ILE A 41 -0.36 2.77 -0.22
CA ILE A 41 -1.53 2.95 0.67
C ILE A 41 -1.52 4.36 1.28
N ALA A 42 -0.37 4.81 1.78
CA ALA A 42 -0.24 6.14 2.40
C ALA A 42 -0.54 7.27 1.40
N LEU A 43 0.04 7.20 0.19
CA LEU A 43 -0.24 8.16 -0.90
C LEU A 43 -1.73 8.22 -1.22
N LYS A 44 -2.41 7.06 -1.21
CA LYS A 44 -3.85 6.98 -1.47
C LYS A 44 -4.68 7.58 -0.34
N LYS A 45 -4.34 7.29 0.92
CA LYS A 45 -5.01 7.85 2.11
C LYS A 45 -4.91 9.37 2.18
N GLU A 46 -3.73 9.91 1.88
CA GLU A 46 -3.45 11.35 1.84
C GLU A 46 -3.95 12.03 0.56
N LYS A 47 -4.67 11.30 -0.31
CA LYS A 47 -5.24 11.79 -1.58
C LYS A 47 -4.19 12.39 -2.53
N LYS A 48 -2.91 11.99 -2.42
CA LYS A 48 -1.84 12.38 -3.34
C LYS A 48 -1.94 11.66 -4.69
N VAL A 49 -2.63 10.53 -4.71
CA VAL A 49 -2.92 9.75 -5.92
C VAL A 49 -4.39 9.32 -5.95
N THR A 50 -4.91 9.18 -7.16
CA THR A 50 -6.21 8.56 -7.44
C THR A 50 -6.16 7.05 -7.20
N GLY A 51 -7.34 6.40 -7.22
CA GLY A 51 -7.41 4.94 -7.09
C GLY A 51 -6.73 4.23 -8.26
N LEU A 52 -6.93 4.75 -9.48
CA LEU A 52 -6.33 4.21 -10.69
C LEU A 52 -4.79 4.33 -10.66
N GLU A 53 -4.27 5.47 -10.24
CA GLU A 53 -2.82 5.68 -10.10
C GLU A 53 -2.22 4.75 -9.03
N ALA A 54 -2.90 4.56 -7.89
CA ALA A 54 -2.45 3.60 -6.87
C ALA A 54 -2.38 2.16 -7.42
N VAL A 55 -3.37 1.74 -8.20
CA VAL A 55 -3.37 0.42 -8.87
C VAL A 55 -2.21 0.30 -9.85
N HIS A 56 -1.94 1.34 -10.66
CA HIS A 56 -0.81 1.33 -11.58
C HIS A 56 0.55 1.25 -10.85
N LEU A 57 0.72 2.00 -9.76
CA LEU A 57 1.93 1.93 -8.93
C LEU A 57 2.13 0.53 -8.35
N LEU A 58 1.07 -0.07 -7.80
CA LEU A 58 1.13 -1.42 -7.24
C LEU A 58 1.42 -2.47 -8.32
N ALA A 59 0.76 -2.39 -9.48
CA ALA A 59 0.98 -3.33 -10.57
C ALA A 59 2.42 -3.26 -11.12
N ASN A 60 2.98 -2.06 -11.23
CA ASN A 60 4.38 -1.89 -11.65
C ASN A 60 5.34 -2.46 -10.61
N TYR A 61 5.12 -2.19 -9.33
CA TYR A 61 5.93 -2.76 -8.25
C TYR A 61 5.90 -4.30 -8.27
N LEU A 62 4.73 -4.92 -8.39
CA LEU A 62 4.61 -6.38 -8.44
C LEU A 62 5.31 -6.98 -9.67
N ARG A 63 5.24 -6.32 -10.83
CA ARG A 63 5.99 -6.74 -12.03
C ARG A 63 7.50 -6.67 -11.81
N GLU A 64 7.99 -5.63 -11.14
CA GLU A 64 9.41 -5.49 -10.81
C GLU A 64 9.85 -6.56 -9.82
N LYS A 65 9.06 -6.79 -8.76
CA LYS A 65 9.32 -7.80 -7.73
C LYS A 65 9.40 -9.23 -8.28
N GLN A 66 8.63 -9.55 -9.32
CA GLN A 66 8.65 -10.85 -9.99
C GLN A 66 9.82 -11.04 -10.96
N ARG A 67 10.47 -9.96 -11.39
CA ARG A 67 11.61 -10.01 -12.33
C ARG A 67 12.97 -10.17 -11.62
N VAL A 68 12.98 -10.03 -10.29
CA VAL A 68 14.16 -10.16 -9.42
C VAL A 68 14.13 -11.52 -8.74
#